data_AF-M6W3C6-F1
#
_entry.id   AF-M6W3C6-F1
#
_cell.length_a   1.000
_cell.length_b   1.000
_cell.length_c   1.000
_cell.angle_alpha   90.00
_cell.angle_beta   90.00
_cell.angle_gamma   90.00
#
_symmetry.space_group_name_H-M   'P 1'
#
loop_
_entity.id
_entity.type
_entity.pdbx_description
1 polymer ?
#
loop_
_entity_poly.entity_id
_entity_poly.type
_entity_poly.pdbx_seq_one_letter_code
_entity_poly.pdbx_strand_id
1 'polypeptide(L)' 'MLIAYILNFVEERRGNAARLAKETGIALTNISHLQNENRPLPSIERLVILTRAVQILEKNQH' A
#
# COMPACT_ATOMS: atom_id res chain seq x y z
N MET A 1 1.92 12.69 -1.53
CA MET A 1 2.96 12.31 -0.55
C MET A 1 2.71 10.92 0.08
N LEU A 2 1.56 10.61 0.69
CA LEU A 2 1.31 9.26 1.25
C LEU A 2 1.13 8.17 0.18
N ILE A 3 0.32 8.45 -0.85
CA ILE A 3 0.08 7.51 -1.94
C ILE A 3 1.39 7.14 -2.65
N ALA A 4 2.21 8.15 -2.99
CA ALA A 4 3.52 7.93 -3.60
C ALA A 4 4.44 7.05 -2.75
N TYR A 5 4.45 7.23 -1.43
CA TYR A 5 5.23 6.37 -0.53
C TYR A 5 4.75 4.90 -0.55
N ILE A 6 3.42 4.70 -0.51
CA ILE A 6 2.84 3.35 -0.62
C ILE A 6 3.16 2.72 -1.99
N LEU A 7 3.07 3.51 -3.07
CA LEU A 7 3.38 3.06 -4.42
C LEU A 7 4.84 2.67 -4.58
N ASN A 8 5.78 3.48 -4.06
CA ASN A 8 7.20 3.15 -4.08
C ASN A 8 7.47 1.78 -3.46
N PHE A 9 6.90 1.49 -2.29
CA PHE A 9 7.03 0.18 -1.65
C PHE A 9 6.42 -0.94 -2.50
N VAL A 10 5.22 -0.72 -3.06
CA VAL A 10 4.54 -1.72 -3.88
C VAL A 10 5.34 -2.05 -5.14
N GLU A 11 5.96 -1.05 -5.75
CA GLU A 11 6.72 -1.16 -7.01
C GLU A 11 8.14 -1.68 -6.80
N GLU A 12 8.72 -1.54 -5.61
CA GLU A 12 10.08 -1.99 -5.29
C GLU A 12 10.26 -3.50 -5.54
N ARG A 13 9.27 -4.34 -5.19
CA ARG A 13 9.36 -5.79 -5.35
C ARG A 13 8.03 -6.42 -5.75
N ARG A 14 8.10 -7.35 -6.70
CA ARG A 14 6.96 -8.20 -7.07
C ARG A 14 6.47 -8.95 -5.82
N GLY A 15 5.20 -8.74 -5.47
CA GLY A 15 4.55 -9.34 -4.30
C GLY A 15 4.35 -8.40 -3.11
N ASN A 16 4.95 -7.20 -3.09
CA ASN A 16 4.75 -6.24 -2.00
C ASN A 16 3.30 -5.79 -1.86
N ALA A 17 2.56 -5.62 -2.96
CA ALA A 17 1.11 -5.36 -2.92
C ALA A 17 0.34 -6.48 -2.18
N ALA A 18 0.65 -7.75 -2.46
CA ALA A 18 -0.01 -8.89 -1.82
C ALA A 18 0.36 -8.99 -0.33
N ARG A 19 1.62 -8.72 0.03
CA ARG A 19 2.07 -8.65 1.42
C ARG A 19 1.36 -7.54 2.18
N LEU A 20 1.25 -6.35 1.57
CA LEU A 20 0.56 -5.21 2.16
C LEU A 20 -0.93 -5.49 2.36
N ALA A 21 -1.59 -6.13 1.40
CA ALA A 21 -2.97 -6.57 1.52
C ALA A 21 -3.16 -7.56 2.68
N LYS A 22 -2.25 -8.54 2.81
CA LYS A 22 -2.27 -9.53 3.88
C LYS A 22 -2.08 -8.89 5.26
N GLU A 23 -1.14 -7.98 5.39
CA GLU A 23 -0.81 -7.31 6.66
C GLU A 23 -1.94 -6.41 7.17
N THR A 24 -2.62 -5.73 6.25
CA THR A 24 -3.63 -4.72 6.59
C THR A 24 -5.07 -5.25 6.55
N GLY A 25 -5.30 -6.42 5.96
CA GLY A 25 -6.64 -6.90 5.63
C GLY A 25 -7.34 -6.09 4.54
N ILE A 26 -6.67 -5.09 3.94
CA ILE A 26 -7.22 -4.27 2.86
C ILE A 26 -7.11 -5.05 1.55
N ALA A 27 -8.25 -5.18 0.85
CA ALA A 27 -8.29 -5.89 -0.41
C ALA A 27 -7.26 -5.33 -1.42
N LEU A 28 -6.60 -6.24 -2.15
CA LEU A 28 -5.58 -5.90 -3.16
C LEU A 28 -6.12 -4.91 -4.20
N THR A 29 -7.41 -4.97 -4.51
CA THR A 29 -8.10 -4.03 -5.41
C THR A 29 -7.99 -2.57 -4.95
N ASN A 30 -8.09 -2.29 -3.65
CA ASN A 30 -7.90 -0.94 -3.12
C ASN A 30 -6.47 -0.45 -3.28
N ILE A 31 -5.48 -1.36 -3.18
CA ILE A 31 -4.07 -1.03 -3.41
C ILE A 31 -3.85 -0.77 -4.90
N SER A 32 -4.44 -1.58 -5.80
CA SER A 32 -4.40 -1.33 -7.24
C SER A 32 -5.08 -0.04 -7.66
N HIS A 33 -6.08 0.44 -6.91
CA HIS A 33 -6.69 1.76 -7.18
C HIS A 33 -5.74 2.91 -6.91
N LEU A 34 -4.74 2.75 -6.03
CA LEU A 34 -3.69 3.76 -5.81
C LEU A 34 -2.81 3.97 -7.05
N GLN A 35 -2.69 2.95 -7.91
CA GLN A 35 -1.92 3.00 -9.17
C GLN A 35 -2.72 3.62 -10.33
N ASN A 36 -4.01 3.86 -10.14
CA ASN A 36 -4.90 4.31 -11.21
C ASN A 36 -5.61 5.61 -10.82
N GLU A 37 -5.14 6.71 -11.39
CA GLU A 37 -5.64 8.08 -11.11
C GLU A 37 -7.12 8.26 -11.49
N ASN A 38 -7.68 7.38 -12.33
CA ASN A 38 -9.09 7.43 -12.74
C ASN A 38 -10.02 6.62 -11.83
N ARG A 39 -9.52 6.03 -10.75
CA ARG A 39 -10.34 5.27 -9.79
C ARG A 39 -10.48 6.00 -8.46
N PRO A 40 -11.60 5.78 -7.75
CA PRO A 40 -11.79 6.35 -6.43
C PRO A 40 -10.69 5.86 -5.49
N LEU A 41 -10.02 6.80 -4.85
CA LEU A 41 -8.98 6.50 -3.88
C LEU A 41 -9.58 5.87 -2.61
N PRO A 42 -8.81 5.02 -1.91
CA PRO A 42 -9.16 4.59 -0.56
C PRO A 42 -9.36 5.79 0.37
N SER A 43 -10.19 5.62 1.40
CA SER A 43 -10.37 6.63 2.44
C SER A 43 -9.04 7.00 3.11
N ILE A 44 -8.96 8.21 3.69
CA ILE A 44 -7.76 8.67 4.41
C ILE A 44 -7.37 7.68 5.52
N GLU A 45 -8.33 7.12 6.25
CA GLU A 45 -8.09 6.10 7.26
C GLU A 45 -7.36 4.87 6.68
N ARG A 46 -7.79 4.37 5.52
CA ARG A 46 -7.12 3.27 4.83
C ARG A 46 -5.71 3.67 4.36
N LEU A 47 -5.52 4.90 3.87
CA LEU A 47 -4.20 5.38 3.47
C LEU A 47 -3.22 5.44 4.65
N VAL A 48 -3.69 5.82 5.83
CA VAL A 48 -2.89 5.83 7.07
C VAL A 48 -2.53 4.41 7.50
N ILE A 49 -3.49 3.47 7.47
CA ILE A 49 -3.24 2.05 7.78
C ILE A 49 -2.20 1.47 6.82
N LEU A 50 -2.35 1.68 5.51
CA LEU A 50 -1.41 1.22 4.50
C LEU A 50 -0.01 1.81 4.72
N THR A 51 0.08 3.10 4.99
CA THR A 51 1.37 3.78 5.26
C THR A 51 2.08 3.19 6.47
N ARG A 52 1.35 2.95 7.56
CA ARG A 52 1.93 2.35 8.78
C ARG A 52 2.40 0.93 8.55
N ALA A 53 1.65 0.14 7.78
CA ALA A 53 2.06 -1.21 7.42
C ALA A 53 3.30 -1.23 6.52
N VAL A 54 3.41 -0.31 5.55
CA VAL A 54 4.62 -0.15 4.74
C VAL A 54 5.84 0.10 5.63
N GLN A 55 5.76 1.02 6.59
CA GLN A 55 6.87 1.31 7.51
C GLN A 55 7.31 0.08 8.32
N ILE A 56 6.38 -0.77 8.75
CA ILE A 56 6.67 -2.01 9.47
C ILE A 56 7.34 -3.03 8.53
N LEU A 57 6.78 -3.19 7.33
CA LEU A 57 7.26 -4.15 6.34
C LEU A 57 8.64 -3.79 5.78
N GLU A 58 8.97 -2.51 5.63
CA GLU A 58 10.30 -2.04 5.23
C GLU A 58 11.35 -2.31 6.31
N LYS A 59 11.02 -2.06 7.58
CA LYS A 59 11.93 -2.34 8.71
C LYS A 59 12.28 -3.82 8.85
N ASN A 60 11.37 -4.71 8.45
CA ASN A 60 11.56 -6.16 8.52
C ASN A 60 12.30 -6.74 7.29
N GLN A 61 12.73 -5.91 6.33
CA GLN A 61 13.49 -6.33 5.15
C GLN A 61 15.01 -6.13 5.28
N HIS A 62 15.46 -5.55 6.39
CA HIS A 62 16.86 -5.38 6.78
C HIS A 62 17.20 -6.24 7.99
#